data_AF-A0A3D1HT42-F1
#
_entry.id   AF-A0A3D1HT42-F1
#
_cell.length_a   1.000
_cell.length_b   1.000
_cell.length_c   1.000
_cell.angle_alpha   90.00
_cell.angle_beta   90.00
_cell.angle_gamma   90.00
#
_symmetry.space_group_name_H-M   'P 1'
#
loop_
_entity.id
_entity.type
_entity.pdbx_description
1 polymer ?
#
loop_
_entity_poly.entity_id
_entity_poly.type
_entity_poly.pdbx_seq_one_letter_code
_entity_poly.pdbx_strand_id
1 'polypeptide(L)'
;DGRIRDMTEAYDFHGIFTELHTLCNSDLSAFYFEIRKDRLYCDAADSVARRATRTVMHEVFSRLTAWLAPILAFTAEEAWQSWVGDVENSVHLRSYDPVPPEWYDQSVSARWDGIRRARQVVTTALEAARNDGAIGASLQAAPTVHVSEDIAALFEGEDAAALFITSGATISCDAAPADAFRV
;
A
#
# COMPACT_ATOMS: atom_id res chain seq x y z
N ASP A 1 -0.52 -9.44 -11.83
CA ASP A 1 -0.42 -9.78 -13.27
C ASP A 1 -0.33 -11.28 -13.49
N GLY A 2 0.84 -11.94 -13.36
CA GLY A 2 1.00 -13.40 -13.61
C GLY A 2 -0.17 -14.26 -13.11
N ARG A 3 -0.42 -14.29 -11.79
CA ARG A 3 -1.57 -15.00 -11.18
C ARG A 3 -2.93 -14.72 -11.86
N ILE A 4 -3.19 -13.47 -12.26
CA ILE A 4 -4.45 -13.09 -12.92
C ILE A 4 -4.52 -13.66 -14.34
N ARG A 5 -3.41 -13.71 -15.07
CA ARG A 5 -3.32 -14.36 -16.39
C ARG A 5 -3.51 -15.88 -16.24
N ASP A 6 -2.78 -16.51 -15.32
CA ASP A 6 -2.86 -17.95 -15.04
C ASP A 6 -4.32 -18.35 -14.70
N MET A 7 -4.98 -17.60 -13.83
CA MET A 7 -6.40 -17.82 -13.49
C MET A 7 -7.34 -17.56 -14.68
N THR A 8 -7.03 -16.60 -15.56
CA THR A 8 -7.83 -16.32 -16.76
C THR A 8 -7.76 -17.47 -17.77
N GLU A 9 -6.56 -18.01 -17.99
CA GLU A 9 -6.35 -19.20 -18.84
C GLU A 9 -7.03 -20.45 -18.24
N ALA A 10 -7.09 -20.54 -16.91
CA ALA A 10 -7.80 -21.60 -16.18
C ALA A 10 -9.32 -21.37 -16.03
N TYR A 11 -9.87 -20.24 -16.51
CA TYR A 11 -11.26 -19.81 -16.32
C TYR A 11 -11.70 -19.63 -14.84
N ASP A 12 -10.75 -19.40 -13.92
CA ASP A 12 -11.01 -19.16 -12.50
C ASP A 12 -11.31 -17.69 -12.18
N PHE A 13 -12.48 -17.23 -12.66
CA PHE A 13 -12.94 -15.86 -12.40
C PHE A 13 -13.22 -15.58 -10.92
N HIS A 14 -13.46 -16.61 -10.10
CA HIS A 14 -13.64 -16.46 -8.65
C HIS A 14 -12.30 -16.23 -7.93
N GLY A 15 -11.25 -16.94 -8.34
CA GLY A 15 -9.87 -16.71 -7.92
C GLY A 15 -9.41 -15.29 -8.27
N ILE A 16 -9.66 -14.83 -9.50
CA ILE A 16 -9.35 -13.45 -9.93
C ILE A 16 -10.03 -12.43 -9.01
N PHE A 17 -11.34 -12.57 -8.77
CA PHE A 17 -12.07 -11.66 -7.88
C PHE A 17 -11.46 -11.65 -6.46
N THR A 18 -11.15 -12.83 -5.91
CA THR A 18 -10.63 -12.99 -4.55
C THR A 18 -9.23 -12.39 -4.40
N GLU A 19 -8.33 -12.63 -5.36
CA GLU A 19 -6.98 -12.08 -5.40
C GLU A 19 -7.01 -10.54 -5.51
N LEU A 20 -7.83 -9.99 -6.42
CA LEU A 20 -7.95 -8.55 -6.61
C LEU A 20 -8.64 -7.85 -5.43
N HIS A 21 -9.65 -8.48 -4.83
CA HIS A 21 -10.28 -7.98 -3.61
C HIS A 21 -9.27 -7.93 -2.45
N THR A 22 -8.43 -8.95 -2.31
CA THR A 22 -7.36 -9.02 -1.30
C THR A 22 -6.33 -7.91 -1.52
N LEU A 23 -5.84 -7.73 -2.75
CA LEU A 23 -4.94 -6.63 -3.13
C LEU A 23 -5.55 -5.25 -2.80
N CYS A 24 -6.81 -5.02 -3.18
CA CYS A 24 -7.51 -3.77 -2.88
C CYS A 24 -7.66 -3.51 -1.39
N ASN A 25 -7.94 -4.54 -0.59
CA ASN A 25 -8.13 -4.41 0.85
C ASN A 25 -6.79 -4.25 1.61
N SER A 26 -5.89 -5.23 1.47
CA SER A 26 -4.70 -5.37 2.34
C SER A 26 -3.50 -4.55 1.87
N ASP A 27 -3.31 -4.37 0.56
CA ASP A 27 -2.16 -3.63 0.02
C ASP A 27 -2.49 -2.19 -0.31
N LEU A 28 -3.63 -1.95 -0.97
CA LEU A 28 -4.01 -0.60 -1.38
C LEU A 28 -4.68 0.16 -0.24
N SER A 29 -5.83 -0.33 0.27
CA SER A 29 -6.62 0.41 1.26
C SER A 29 -5.95 0.46 2.63
N ALA A 30 -5.58 -0.68 3.22
CA ALA A 30 -5.04 -0.75 4.58
C ALA A 30 -3.57 -0.28 4.72
N PHE A 31 -2.82 -0.16 3.62
CA PHE A 31 -1.40 0.17 3.65
C PHE A 31 -1.02 1.32 2.71
N TYR A 32 -1.02 1.11 1.40
CA TYR A 32 -0.43 2.06 0.45
C TYR A 32 -1.14 3.41 0.44
N PHE A 33 -2.47 3.45 0.46
CA PHE A 33 -3.20 4.72 0.51
C PHE A 33 -3.03 5.42 1.87
N GLU A 34 -3.03 4.68 2.98
CA GLU A 34 -2.79 5.25 4.32
C GLU A 34 -1.43 5.97 4.40
N ILE A 35 -0.32 5.34 4.00
CA ILE A 35 1.04 5.94 4.12
C ILE A 35 1.39 6.95 3.01
N ARG A 36 0.49 7.19 2.03
CA ARG A 36 0.72 8.11 0.90
C ARG A 36 -0.32 9.25 0.81
N LYS A 37 -1.37 9.27 1.64
CA LYS A 37 -2.36 10.38 1.72
C LYS A 37 -1.69 11.75 1.86
N ASP A 38 -0.80 11.92 2.83
CA ASP A 38 -0.13 13.20 3.08
C ASP A 38 0.71 13.66 1.88
N ARG A 39 1.39 12.74 1.18
CA ARG A 39 2.11 13.05 -0.08
C ARG A 39 1.18 13.48 -1.21
N LEU A 40 -0.10 13.11 -1.18
CA LEU A 40 -1.08 13.52 -2.20
C LEU A 40 -1.76 14.85 -1.85
N TYR A 41 -1.90 15.17 -0.57
CA TYR A 41 -2.63 16.32 -0.05
C TYR A 41 -1.74 17.51 0.32
N CYS A 42 -0.56 17.27 0.88
CA CYS A 42 0.32 18.28 1.45
C CYS A 42 1.50 18.64 0.53
N ASP A 43 2.07 17.67 -0.20
CA ASP A 43 3.21 17.94 -1.09
C ASP A 43 2.84 18.83 -2.29
N ALA A 44 3.79 19.67 -2.71
CA ALA A 44 3.69 20.48 -3.92
C ALA A 44 3.39 19.62 -5.16
N ALA A 45 2.60 20.17 -6.10
CA ALA A 45 2.06 19.43 -7.26
C ALA A 45 3.14 18.90 -8.23
N ASP A 46 4.28 19.59 -8.28
CA ASP A 46 5.47 19.28 -9.08
C ASP A 46 6.50 18.40 -8.36
N SER A 47 6.33 18.17 -7.05
CA SER A 47 7.25 17.38 -6.23
C SER A 47 7.40 15.94 -6.76
N VAL A 48 8.62 15.40 -6.65
CA VAL A 48 8.96 14.06 -7.15
C VAL A 48 8.17 12.99 -6.39
N ALA A 49 8.00 13.12 -5.07
CA ALA A 49 7.29 12.16 -4.24
C ALA A 49 5.79 12.06 -4.60
N ARG A 50 5.11 13.20 -4.77
CA ARG A 50 3.70 13.23 -5.20
C ARG A 50 3.51 12.69 -6.61
N ARG A 51 4.40 13.05 -7.54
CA ARG A 51 4.35 12.53 -8.93
C ARG A 51 4.60 11.03 -8.99
N ALA A 52 5.59 10.51 -8.26
CA ALA A 52 5.85 9.07 -8.15
C ALA A 52 4.64 8.32 -7.58
N THR A 53 4.04 8.84 -6.50
CA THR A 53 2.82 8.28 -5.90
C THR A 53 1.68 8.21 -6.91
N ARG A 54 1.42 9.30 -7.66
CA ARG A 54 0.39 9.35 -8.71
C ARG A 54 0.68 8.41 -9.89
N THR A 55 1.94 8.22 -10.25
CA THR A 55 2.35 7.28 -11.31
C THR A 55 1.95 5.86 -10.92
N VAL A 56 2.32 5.41 -9.71
CA VAL A 56 1.92 4.09 -9.20
C VAL A 56 0.40 3.95 -9.13
N MET A 57 -0.32 4.97 -8.66
CA MET A 57 -1.79 4.94 -8.62
C MET A 57 -2.41 4.82 -10.02
N HIS A 58 -1.85 5.48 -11.03
CA HIS A 58 -2.31 5.36 -12.42
C HIS A 58 -2.08 3.94 -12.97
N GLU A 59 -0.88 3.38 -12.78
CA GLU A 59 -0.55 2.01 -13.20
C GLU A 59 -1.44 0.94 -12.52
N VAL A 60 -1.76 1.14 -11.24
CA VAL A 60 -2.67 0.29 -10.46
C VAL A 60 -4.10 0.43 -10.98
N PHE A 61 -4.63 1.65 -11.12
CA PHE A 61 -5.99 1.92 -11.62
C PHE A 61 -6.20 1.35 -13.03
N SER A 62 -5.25 1.59 -13.94
CA SER A 62 -5.30 1.15 -15.33
C SER A 62 -5.39 -0.38 -15.44
N ARG A 63 -4.71 -1.12 -14.55
CA ARG A 63 -4.74 -2.59 -14.52
C ARG A 63 -5.92 -3.16 -13.74
N LEU A 64 -6.31 -2.55 -12.62
CA LEU A 64 -7.49 -2.99 -11.85
C LEU A 64 -8.77 -2.90 -12.70
N THR A 65 -8.97 -1.81 -13.45
CA THR A 65 -10.12 -1.67 -14.35
C THR A 65 -10.12 -2.76 -15.43
N ALA A 66 -8.98 -3.01 -16.09
CA ALA A 66 -8.86 -4.07 -17.09
C ALA A 66 -9.07 -5.47 -16.49
N TRP A 67 -8.40 -5.82 -15.38
CA TRP A 67 -8.50 -7.13 -14.74
C TRP A 67 -9.89 -7.42 -14.16
N LEU A 68 -10.61 -6.40 -13.68
CA LEU A 68 -11.98 -6.55 -13.17
C LEU A 68 -13.05 -6.51 -14.27
N ALA A 69 -12.76 -6.02 -15.47
CA ALA A 69 -13.75 -5.87 -16.55
C ALA A 69 -14.54 -7.15 -16.89
N PRO A 70 -13.96 -8.37 -16.92
CA PRO A 70 -14.73 -9.60 -17.16
C PRO A 70 -15.69 -9.99 -16.03
N ILE A 71 -15.59 -9.38 -14.85
CA ILE A 71 -16.32 -9.77 -13.62
C ILE A 71 -17.30 -8.67 -13.20
N LEU A 72 -16.86 -7.40 -13.22
CA LEU A 72 -17.60 -6.22 -12.79
C LEU A 72 -17.83 -5.26 -13.97
N ALA A 73 -18.39 -5.78 -15.07
CA ALA A 73 -18.34 -5.13 -16.38
C ALA A 73 -18.80 -3.66 -16.41
N PHE A 74 -19.89 -3.32 -15.71
CA PHE A 74 -20.39 -1.95 -15.62
C PHE A 74 -19.50 -1.06 -14.74
N THR A 75 -19.08 -1.53 -13.56
CA THR A 75 -18.26 -0.77 -12.61
C THR A 75 -16.85 -0.52 -13.15
N ALA A 76 -16.28 -1.49 -13.86
CA ALA A 76 -14.98 -1.35 -14.51
C ALA A 76 -15.02 -0.32 -15.66
N GLU A 77 -16.09 -0.33 -16.46
CA GLU A 77 -16.32 0.66 -17.52
C GLU A 77 -16.55 2.06 -16.93
N GLU A 78 -17.44 2.20 -15.95
CA GLU A 78 -17.71 3.48 -15.27
C GLU A 78 -16.43 4.07 -14.64
N ALA A 79 -15.66 3.24 -13.93
CA ALA A 79 -14.38 3.65 -13.37
C ALA A 79 -13.41 4.11 -14.46
N TRP A 80 -13.23 3.32 -15.53
CA TRP A 80 -12.35 3.67 -16.66
C TRP A 80 -12.76 4.97 -17.34
N GLN A 81 -14.06 5.14 -17.63
CA GLN A 81 -14.61 6.34 -18.27
C GLN A 81 -14.44 7.59 -17.41
N SER A 82 -14.43 7.47 -16.07
CA SER A 82 -14.12 8.60 -15.18
C SER A 82 -12.69 9.17 -15.37
N TRP A 83 -11.80 8.37 -15.97
CA TRP A 83 -10.43 8.78 -16.32
C TRP A 83 -10.27 9.17 -17.80
N VAL A 84 -10.77 8.34 -18.74
CA VAL A 84 -10.57 8.60 -20.18
C VAL A 84 -11.54 9.61 -20.79
N GLY A 85 -12.78 9.66 -20.31
CA GLY A 85 -13.82 10.56 -20.84
C GLY A 85 -14.16 10.34 -22.32
N ASP A 86 -13.89 9.17 -22.87
CA ASP A 86 -14.01 8.83 -24.29
C ASP A 86 -14.79 7.50 -24.43
N VAL A 87 -16.04 7.62 -24.89
CA VAL A 87 -16.99 6.50 -25.01
C VAL A 87 -16.54 5.45 -26.04
N GLU A 88 -15.73 5.83 -27.03
CA GLU A 88 -15.16 4.88 -28.00
C GLU A 88 -13.98 4.09 -27.40
N ASN A 89 -13.41 4.56 -26.29
CA ASN A 89 -12.32 3.94 -25.54
C ASN A 89 -12.83 3.14 -24.33
N SER A 90 -13.68 2.14 -24.60
CA SER A 90 -14.20 1.24 -23.57
C SER A 90 -13.12 0.33 -22.97
N VAL A 91 -13.22 0.04 -21.67
CA VAL A 91 -12.32 -0.91 -21.00
C VAL A 91 -12.43 -2.32 -21.59
N HIS A 92 -13.60 -2.67 -22.14
CA HIS A 92 -13.88 -3.96 -22.77
C HIS A 92 -13.20 -4.15 -24.13
N LEU A 93 -12.59 -3.10 -24.68
CA LEU A 93 -11.74 -3.17 -25.87
C LEU A 93 -10.26 -3.37 -25.53
N ARG A 94 -9.89 -3.37 -24.25
CA ARG A 94 -8.50 -3.54 -23.79
C ARG A 94 -8.17 -5.02 -23.55
N SER A 95 -6.89 -5.34 -23.76
CA SER A 95 -6.29 -6.57 -23.24
C SER A 95 -5.64 -6.31 -21.88
N TYR A 96 -5.19 -7.36 -21.20
CA TYR A 96 -4.33 -7.20 -20.04
C TYR A 96 -2.94 -6.75 -20.48
N ASP A 97 -2.67 -5.45 -20.35
CA ASP A 97 -1.37 -4.86 -20.69
C ASP A 97 -0.22 -5.56 -19.92
N PRO A 98 0.90 -5.90 -20.57
CA PRO A 98 2.02 -6.55 -19.92
C PRO A 98 2.58 -5.67 -18.78
N VAL A 99 2.92 -6.30 -17.66
CA VAL A 99 3.73 -5.66 -16.63
C VAL A 99 5.21 -5.80 -17.01
N PRO A 100 6.01 -4.71 -17.02
CA PRO A 100 7.44 -4.80 -17.26
C PRO A 100 8.11 -5.73 -16.21
N PRO A 101 8.85 -6.77 -16.63
CA PRO A 101 9.41 -7.76 -15.70
C PRO A 101 10.39 -7.14 -14.68
N GLU A 102 11.03 -6.03 -15.03
CA GLU A 102 11.91 -5.26 -14.15
C GLU A 102 11.21 -4.60 -12.94
N TRP A 103 9.87 -4.57 -12.91
CA TRP A 103 9.12 -4.12 -11.73
C TRP A 103 8.98 -5.21 -10.66
N TYR A 104 9.30 -6.47 -10.98
CA TYR A 104 9.24 -7.57 -10.03
C TYR A 104 10.59 -7.75 -9.32
N ASP A 105 10.72 -7.15 -8.14
CA ASP A 105 11.91 -7.24 -7.29
C ASP A 105 11.57 -7.93 -5.95
N GLN A 106 12.10 -9.14 -5.76
CA GLN A 106 11.92 -9.92 -4.54
C GLN A 106 12.63 -9.32 -3.32
N SER A 107 13.74 -8.60 -3.51
CA SER A 107 14.45 -7.92 -2.42
C SER A 107 13.63 -6.75 -1.86
N VAL A 108 12.98 -6.00 -2.75
CA VAL A 108 12.02 -4.95 -2.39
C VAL A 108 10.81 -5.55 -1.68
N SER A 109 10.25 -6.66 -2.17
CA SER A 109 9.14 -7.35 -1.49
C SER A 109 9.51 -7.75 -0.06
N ALA A 110 10.61 -8.49 0.12
CA ALA A 110 11.05 -8.98 1.43
C ALA A 110 11.36 -7.82 2.41
N ARG A 111 11.90 -6.71 1.91
CA ARG A 111 12.09 -5.48 2.69
C ARG A 111 10.76 -4.92 3.18
N TRP A 112 9.77 -4.75 2.30
CA TRP A 112 8.45 -4.23 2.67
C TRP A 112 7.67 -5.17 3.59
N ASP A 113 7.86 -6.49 3.48
CA ASP A 113 7.27 -7.48 4.41
C ASP A 113 7.83 -7.32 5.84
N GLY A 114 9.11 -6.97 5.99
CA GLY A 114 9.68 -6.61 7.29
C GLY A 114 9.16 -5.28 7.84
N ILE A 115 9.10 -4.24 6.99
CA ILE A 115 8.53 -2.92 7.37
C ILE A 115 7.07 -3.08 7.82
N ARG A 116 6.26 -3.87 7.11
CA ARG A 116 4.84 -4.13 7.45
C ARG A 116 4.69 -4.84 8.79
N ARG A 117 5.52 -5.84 9.10
CA ARG A 117 5.53 -6.52 10.41
C ARG A 117 5.86 -5.55 11.54
N ALA A 118 6.91 -4.72 11.38
CA ALA A 118 7.25 -3.69 12.37
C ALA A 118 6.12 -2.66 12.53
N ARG A 119 5.50 -2.21 11.42
CA ARG A 119 4.34 -1.33 11.45
C ARG A 119 3.16 -1.94 12.21
N GLN A 120 2.87 -3.23 12.03
CA GLN A 120 1.76 -3.89 12.72
C GLN A 120 1.90 -3.79 14.24
N VAL A 121 3.09 -4.07 14.78
CA VAL A 121 3.40 -3.92 16.22
C VAL A 121 3.19 -2.48 16.70
N VAL A 122 3.67 -1.49 15.94
CA VAL A 122 3.49 -0.06 16.25
C VAL A 122 2.01 0.33 16.23
N THR A 123 1.24 -0.11 15.23
CA THR A 123 -0.19 0.19 15.14
C THR A 123 -0.96 -0.41 16.32
N THR A 124 -0.67 -1.64 16.73
CA THR A 124 -1.28 -2.24 17.94
C THR A 124 -0.91 -1.48 19.22
N ALA A 125 0.33 -1.00 19.35
CA ALA A 125 0.74 -0.17 20.48
C ALA A 125 0.00 1.18 20.51
N LEU A 126 -0.20 1.82 19.35
CA LEU A 126 -0.97 3.06 19.21
C LEU A 126 -2.47 2.85 19.48
N GLU A 127 -3.02 1.67 19.16
CA GLU A 127 -4.40 1.31 19.51
C GLU A 127 -4.57 1.09 21.01
N ALA A 128 -3.64 0.41 21.68
CA ALA A 128 -3.64 0.29 23.14
C ALA A 128 -3.58 1.68 23.81
N ALA A 129 -2.63 2.53 23.40
CA ALA A 129 -2.52 3.90 23.92
C ALA A 129 -3.77 4.77 23.67
N ARG A 130 -4.55 4.47 22.62
CA ARG A 130 -5.84 5.13 22.36
C ARG A 130 -6.95 4.63 23.27
N ASN A 131 -7.01 3.32 23.52
CA ASN A 131 -7.99 2.71 24.42
C ASN A 131 -7.76 3.16 25.88
N ASP A 132 -6.51 3.35 26.28
CA ASP A 132 -6.12 3.89 27.60
C ASP A 132 -6.29 5.42 27.72
N GLY A 133 -6.72 6.09 26.64
CA GLY A 133 -6.96 7.53 26.60
C GLY A 133 -5.70 8.41 26.57
N ALA A 134 -4.51 7.83 26.39
CA ALA A 134 -3.25 8.57 26.32
C ALA A 134 -3.10 9.38 25.01
N ILE A 135 -3.68 8.89 23.91
CA ILE A 135 -3.76 9.60 22.62
C ILE A 135 -5.17 9.47 22.02
N GLY A 136 -5.59 10.44 21.21
CA GLY A 136 -6.77 10.33 20.34
C GLY A 136 -6.39 9.88 18.93
N ALA A 137 -5.46 10.59 18.30
CA ALA A 137 -4.97 10.33 16.94
C ALA A 137 -3.51 9.86 16.94
N SER A 138 -3.12 9.01 16.00
CA SER A 138 -1.74 8.51 15.87
C SER A 138 -0.70 9.64 15.69
N LEU A 139 -1.09 10.75 15.03
CA LEU A 139 -0.28 11.97 14.92
C LEU A 139 0.08 12.63 16.27
N GLN A 140 -0.59 12.29 17.37
CA GLN A 140 -0.23 12.77 18.72
C GLN A 140 0.87 11.94 19.39
N ALA A 141 1.34 10.86 18.74
CA ALA A 141 2.42 10.01 19.22
C ALA A 141 3.72 10.21 18.43
N ALA A 142 4.84 9.92 19.10
CA ALA A 142 6.17 9.82 18.50
C ALA A 142 6.89 8.56 19.00
N PRO A 143 6.55 7.36 18.48
CA PRO A 143 7.09 6.09 18.98
C PRO A 143 8.60 5.96 18.79
N THR A 144 9.27 5.41 19.80
CA THR A 144 10.61 4.81 19.64
C THR A 144 10.43 3.31 19.50
N VAL A 145 10.85 2.77 18.36
CA VAL A 145 10.65 1.37 17.97
C VAL A 145 11.99 0.65 18.11
N HIS A 146 12.08 -0.18 19.15
CA HIS A 146 13.27 -0.96 19.46
C HIS A 146 13.26 -2.26 18.66
N VAL A 147 14.25 -2.45 17.79
CA VAL A 147 14.34 -3.59 16.87
C VAL A 147 15.79 -4.08 16.73
N SER A 148 15.98 -5.27 16.19
CA SER A 148 17.31 -5.78 15.80
C SER A 148 17.87 -5.03 14.58
N GLU A 149 19.20 -5.05 14.41
CA GLU A 149 19.91 -4.32 13.34
C GLU A 149 19.40 -4.67 11.93
N ASP A 150 19.05 -5.94 11.69
CA ASP A 150 18.50 -6.41 10.41
C ASP A 150 17.14 -5.79 10.08
N ILE A 151 16.30 -5.54 11.08
CA ILE A 151 15.01 -4.86 10.93
C ILE A 151 15.21 -3.35 10.82
N ALA A 152 16.17 -2.77 11.56
CA ALA A 152 16.49 -1.34 11.48
C ALA A 152 16.97 -0.96 10.06
N ALA A 153 17.83 -1.77 9.45
CA ALA A 153 18.32 -1.58 8.09
C ALA A 153 17.19 -1.50 7.04
N LEU A 154 16.04 -2.15 7.28
CA LEU A 154 14.90 -2.08 6.36
C LEU A 154 14.30 -0.67 6.26
N PHE A 155 14.49 0.18 7.27
CA PHE A 155 13.99 1.56 7.29
C PHE A 155 14.97 2.57 6.67
N GLU A 156 16.16 2.16 6.18
CA GLU A 156 17.15 3.08 5.61
C GLU A 156 16.62 3.86 4.40
N GLY A 157 16.61 5.19 4.49
CA GLY A 157 16.08 6.08 3.45
C GLY A 157 14.56 6.18 3.41
N GLU A 158 13.83 5.52 4.29
CA GLU A 158 12.39 5.68 4.47
C GLU A 158 12.06 6.61 5.65
N ASP A 159 10.91 7.29 5.55
CA ASP A 159 10.37 8.10 6.65
C ASP A 159 9.49 7.22 7.56
N ALA A 160 10.07 6.77 8.67
CA ALA A 160 9.37 5.96 9.67
C ALA A 160 8.12 6.66 10.25
N ALA A 161 8.11 8.00 10.38
CA ALA A 161 6.97 8.74 10.92
C ALA A 161 5.79 8.72 9.92
N ALA A 162 6.07 8.92 8.63
CA ALA A 162 5.08 8.78 7.57
C ALA A 162 4.60 7.32 7.38
N LEU A 163 5.48 6.33 7.58
CA LEU A 163 5.10 4.92 7.56
C LEU A 163 4.19 4.53 8.74
N PHE A 164 4.42 5.09 9.93
CA PHE A 164 3.60 4.79 11.10
C PHE A 164 2.35 5.68 11.23
N ILE A 165 2.32 6.83 10.53
CA ILE A 165 1.28 7.87 10.56
C ILE A 165 1.26 8.55 11.94
N THR A 166 2.44 9.04 12.32
CA THR A 166 2.79 9.61 13.62
C THR A 166 3.53 10.94 13.42
N SER A 167 3.58 11.84 14.40
CA SER A 167 4.26 13.15 14.23
C SER A 167 5.79 13.05 14.25
N GLY A 168 6.32 11.93 14.74
CA GLY A 168 7.72 11.54 14.62
C GLY A 168 7.84 10.03 14.84
N ALA A 169 8.99 9.45 14.51
CA ALA A 169 9.31 8.07 14.87
C ALA A 169 10.83 7.92 14.96
N THR A 170 11.29 7.11 15.90
CA THR A 170 12.72 6.74 16.02
C THR A 170 12.84 5.24 15.91
N ILE A 171 13.69 4.75 15.02
CA ILE A 171 14.10 3.35 14.99
C ILE A 171 15.39 3.24 15.81
N SER A 172 15.44 2.34 16.79
CA SER A 172 16.58 2.16 17.69
C SER A 172 16.96 0.68 17.80
N CYS A 173 18.27 0.42 17.89
CA CYS A 173 18.82 -0.90 18.21
C CYS A 173 19.18 -1.05 19.70
N ASP A 174 18.89 -0.04 20.52
CA ASP A 174 19.11 -0.07 21.97
C ASP A 174 18.15 -1.06 22.64
N ALA A 175 18.57 -1.58 23.79
CA ALA A 175 17.73 -2.48 24.58
C ALA A 175 16.39 -1.83 24.95
N ALA A 176 15.30 -2.45 24.51
CA ALA A 176 13.94 -1.97 24.76
C ALA A 176 13.65 -1.84 26.28
N PRO A 177 13.07 -0.71 26.74
CA PRO A 177 12.63 -0.52 28.12
C PRO A 177 11.75 -1.66 28.66
N ALA A 178 11.70 -1.79 29.98
CA ALA A 178 10.94 -2.86 30.66
C ALA A 178 9.42 -2.74 30.44
N ASP A 179 8.93 -1.51 30.27
CA ASP A 179 7.56 -1.10 29.99
C ASP A 179 7.25 -0.95 28.48
N ALA A 180 8.23 -1.20 27.60
CA ALA A 180 8.01 -1.16 26.16
C ALA A 180 6.99 -2.23 25.73
N PHE A 181 6.02 -1.81 24.90
CA PHE A 181 5.02 -2.68 24.30
C PHE A 181 5.67 -3.78 23.45
N ARG A 182 5.17 -5.02 23.56
CA ARG A 182 5.70 -6.23 22.90
C ARG A 182 4.55 -7.11 22.42
N VAL A 183 4.80 -7.82 21.32
CA VAL A 183 3.90 -8.83 20.70
C VAL A 183 4.70 -10.11 20.53
#